data_AF-A0A0F9DU15-F1
#
_entry.id   AF-A0A0F9DU15-F1
#
_cell.length_a   1.000
_cell.length_b   1.000
_cell.length_c   1.000
_cell.angle_alpha   90.00
_cell.angle_beta   90.00
_cell.angle_gamma   90.00
#
_symmetry.space_group_name_H-M   'P 1'
#
loop_
_entity.id
_entity.type
_entity.pdbx_description
1 polymer ?
#
loop_
_entity_poly.entity_id
_entity_poly.type
_entity_poly.pdbx_seq_one_letter_code
_entity_poly.pdbx_strand_id
1 'polypeptide(L)'
;DHAASDDCGVAILGPEADKFWHDRKGAQINAIRTRKAIADADVVVVRFGEQYKQWNAAFDAGYAAALGKSLIILHGADHAHALKEVDAAALAVASDPAQVVEILRYVLIGALPE
;
A
#
# COMPACT_ATOMS: atom_id res chain seq x y z
N ASP A 1 -1.69 -16.99 -1.38
CA ASP A 1 -0.71 -17.77 -2.15
C ASP A 1 -0.04 -16.81 -3.13
N HIS A 2 1.30 -16.73 -3.10
CA HIS A 2 2.06 -15.78 -3.91
C HIS A 2 2.03 -16.17 -5.40
N ALA A 3 2.25 -17.45 -5.72
CA ALA A 3 2.27 -17.93 -7.10
C ALA A 3 0.90 -17.76 -7.77
N ALA A 4 -0.18 -18.08 -7.04
CA ALA A 4 -1.54 -17.87 -7.56
C ALA A 4 -1.84 -16.38 -7.85
N SER A 5 -1.26 -15.45 -7.10
CA SER A 5 -1.41 -14.01 -7.33
C SER A 5 -0.66 -13.54 -8.57
N ASP A 6 0.55 -14.07 -8.78
CA ASP A 6 1.41 -13.70 -9.91
C ASP A 6 0.85 -14.27 -11.22
N ASP A 7 0.36 -15.51 -11.20
CA ASP A 7 -0.11 -16.21 -12.40
C ASP A 7 -1.60 -15.99 -12.71
N CYS A 8 -2.36 -15.30 -11.85
CA CYS A 8 -3.81 -15.14 -12.04
C CYS A 8 -4.17 -14.52 -13.40
N GLY A 9 -3.33 -13.61 -13.89
CA GLY A 9 -3.49 -12.98 -15.19
C GLY A 9 -3.48 -13.96 -16.34
N VAL A 10 -2.46 -14.83 -16.39
CA VAL A 10 -2.30 -15.79 -17.49
C VAL A 10 -3.21 -17.01 -17.35
N ALA A 11 -3.53 -17.40 -16.12
CA ALA A 11 -4.48 -18.48 -15.84
C ALA A 11 -5.90 -18.13 -16.32
N ILE A 12 -6.30 -16.85 -16.25
CA ILE A 12 -7.66 -16.40 -16.57
C ILE A 12 -7.76 -15.82 -18.00
N LEU A 13 -6.80 -14.98 -18.40
CA LEU A 13 -6.85 -14.24 -19.67
C LEU A 13 -6.01 -14.88 -20.79
N GLY A 14 -5.40 -16.02 -20.51
CA GLY A 14 -4.55 -16.76 -21.43
C GLY A 14 -3.06 -16.44 -21.32
N PRO A 15 -2.21 -17.34 -21.84
CA PRO A 15 -0.77 -17.28 -21.66
C PRO A 15 -0.17 -16.00 -22.22
N GLU A 16 0.95 -15.59 -21.65
CA GLU A 16 1.73 -14.44 -22.11
C GLU A 16 3.20 -14.81 -22.15
N ALA A 17 3.84 -14.60 -23.30
CA ALA A 17 5.24 -15.00 -23.52
C ALA A 17 6.21 -13.92 -23.03
N ASP A 18 5.79 -12.66 -23.10
CA ASP A 18 6.58 -11.54 -22.62
C ASP A 18 6.37 -11.35 -21.11
N LYS A 19 7.46 -11.40 -20.35
CA LYS A 19 7.42 -11.31 -18.89
C LYS A 19 6.78 -10.02 -18.38
N PHE A 20 7.01 -8.89 -19.04
CA PHE A 20 6.42 -7.62 -18.61
C PHE A 20 4.90 -7.65 -18.74
N TRP A 21 4.38 -8.19 -19.86
CA TRP A 21 2.94 -8.31 -20.06
C TRP A 21 2.32 -9.40 -19.17
N HIS A 22 3.05 -10.48 -18.87
CA HIS A 22 2.66 -11.48 -17.89
C HIS A 22 2.38 -10.85 -16.52
N ASP A 23 3.38 -10.16 -15.97
CA ASP A 23 3.30 -9.53 -14.64
C ASP A 23 2.22 -8.43 -14.62
N ARG A 24 2.08 -7.68 -15.73
CA ARG A 24 1.04 -6.65 -15.85
C ARG A 24 -0.36 -7.24 -15.82
N LYS A 25 -0.63 -8.38 -16.46
CA LYS A 25 -1.96 -9.03 -16.44
C LYS A 25 -2.34 -9.39 -15.00
N GLY A 26 -1.43 -10.04 -14.27
CA GLY A 26 -1.65 -10.38 -12.86
C GLY A 26 -1.87 -9.14 -11.99
N ALA A 27 -1.01 -8.13 -12.15
CA ALA A 27 -1.11 -6.87 -11.42
C ALA A 27 -2.46 -6.15 -11.64
N GLN A 28 -2.96 -6.10 -12.87
CA GLN A 28 -4.24 -5.42 -13.16
C GLN A 28 -5.45 -6.12 -12.55
N ILE A 29 -5.48 -7.46 -12.54
CA ILE A 29 -6.56 -8.20 -11.87
C ILE A 29 -6.53 -7.94 -10.36
N ASN A 30 -5.34 -8.00 -9.76
CA ASN A 30 -5.18 -7.71 -8.33
C ASN A 30 -5.57 -6.26 -8.00
N ALA A 31 -5.32 -5.31 -8.89
CA ALA A 31 -5.71 -3.91 -8.71
C ALA A 31 -7.22 -3.71 -8.57
N ILE A 32 -8.07 -4.59 -9.12
CA ILE A 32 -9.53 -4.54 -8.92
C ILE A 32 -9.86 -4.67 -7.42
N ARG A 33 -9.22 -5.63 -6.75
CA ARG A 33 -9.39 -5.87 -5.30
C ARG A 33 -8.81 -4.73 -4.48
N THR A 34 -7.60 -4.28 -4.82
CA THR A 34 -6.93 -3.17 -4.13
C THR A 34 -7.75 -1.89 -4.19
N ARG A 35 -8.27 -1.51 -5.37
CA ARG A 35 -9.08 -0.30 -5.52
C ARG A 35 -10.37 -0.34 -4.70
N LYS A 36 -11.04 -1.50 -4.66
CA LYS A 36 -12.24 -1.69 -3.83
C LYS A 36 -11.88 -1.54 -2.34
N ALA A 37 -10.81 -2.19 -1.89
CA ALA A 37 -10.34 -2.10 -0.50
C ALA A 37 -9.98 -0.66 -0.11
N ILE A 38 -9.27 0.08 -0.96
CA ILE A 38 -8.95 1.50 -0.71
C ILE A 38 -10.23 2.33 -0.62
N ALA A 39 -11.18 2.15 -1.55
CA ALA A 39 -12.43 2.91 -1.56
C ALA A 39 -13.27 2.67 -0.29
N ASP A 40 -13.26 1.45 0.25
CA ASP A 40 -14.04 1.08 1.43
C ASP A 40 -13.36 1.40 2.76
N ALA A 41 -12.04 1.61 2.76
CA ALA A 41 -11.29 1.87 3.99
C ALA A 41 -11.57 3.26 4.58
N ASP A 42 -11.63 3.36 5.91
CA ASP A 42 -11.62 4.64 6.63
C ASP A 42 -10.20 5.19 6.80
N VAL A 43 -9.24 4.28 7.06
CA VAL A 43 -7.82 4.56 7.23
C VAL A 43 -7.02 3.59 6.36
N VAL A 44 -6.06 4.11 5.60
CA VAL A 44 -5.13 3.30 4.80
C VAL A 44 -3.73 3.42 5.36
N VAL A 45 -3.13 2.28 5.71
CA VAL A 45 -1.73 2.17 6.11
C VAL A 45 -0.92 1.74 4.90
N VAL A 46 0.05 2.54 4.48
CA VAL A 46 0.96 2.21 3.38
C VAL A 46 2.36 1.97 3.93
N ARG A 47 2.84 0.73 3.80
CA ARG A 47 4.18 0.33 4.26
C ARG A 47 5.17 0.34 3.12
N PHE A 48 6.25 1.09 3.29
CA PHE A 48 7.43 1.03 2.46
C PHE A 48 8.54 0.21 3.12
N GLY A 49 8.92 -0.88 2.49
CA GLY A 49 10.00 -1.78 2.90
C GLY A 49 11.27 -1.61 2.07
N GLU A 50 12.34 -2.30 2.45
CA GLU A 50 13.68 -2.14 1.88
C GLU A 50 13.87 -2.80 0.51
N GLN A 51 12.98 -3.74 0.16
CA GLN A 51 13.09 -4.50 -1.09
C GLN A 51 12.24 -3.89 -2.19
N TYR A 52 12.84 -3.85 -3.38
CA TYR A 52 12.30 -3.24 -4.58
C TYR A 52 11.99 -1.75 -4.38
N LYS A 53 11.66 -1.06 -5.46
CA LYS A 53 11.40 0.38 -5.37
C LYS A 53 9.99 0.73 -4.87
N GLN A 54 9.05 -0.24 -4.90
CA GLN A 54 7.67 -0.13 -4.35
C GLN A 54 6.79 0.98 -4.94
N TRP A 55 6.86 1.13 -6.27
CA TRP A 55 6.16 2.19 -6.99
C TRP A 55 4.64 2.01 -6.98
N ASN A 56 4.17 0.77 -6.88
CA ASN A 56 2.76 0.46 -6.70
C ASN A 56 2.23 1.00 -5.36
N ALA A 57 3.00 0.85 -4.27
CA ALA A 57 2.61 1.36 -2.96
C ALA A 57 2.52 2.89 -2.95
N ALA A 58 3.48 3.58 -3.57
CA ALA A 58 3.42 5.03 -3.74
C ALA A 58 2.22 5.48 -4.59
N PHE A 59 1.93 4.75 -5.67
CA PHE A 59 0.76 5.03 -6.51
C PHE A 59 -0.56 4.86 -5.74
N ASP A 60 -0.69 3.76 -4.99
CA ASP A 60 -1.88 3.48 -4.18
C ASP A 60 -2.04 4.49 -3.04
N ALA A 61 -0.94 4.96 -2.43
CA ALA A 61 -0.96 6.06 -1.46
C ALA A 61 -1.50 7.35 -2.07
N GLY A 62 -1.03 7.72 -3.26
CA GLY A 62 -1.52 8.90 -3.98
C GLY A 62 -3.00 8.76 -4.37
N TYR A 63 -3.44 7.57 -4.78
CA TYR A 63 -4.85 7.31 -5.09
C TYR A 63 -5.74 7.40 -3.85
N ALA A 64 -5.30 6.84 -2.71
CA ALA A 64 -6.00 6.94 -1.44
C ALA A 64 -6.08 8.41 -0.95
N ALA A 65 -5.00 9.17 -1.08
CA ALA A 65 -4.99 10.61 -0.80
C ALA A 65 -6.01 11.38 -1.67
N ALA A 66 -6.06 11.08 -2.97
CA ALA A 66 -6.99 11.71 -3.90
C ALA A 66 -8.47 11.39 -3.57
N LEU A 67 -8.74 10.23 -2.97
CA LEU A 67 -10.07 9.85 -2.46
C LEU A 67 -10.37 10.43 -1.06
N GLY A 68 -9.47 11.23 -0.49
CA GLY A 68 -9.63 11.84 0.84
C GLY A 68 -9.53 10.85 1.99
N LYS A 69 -8.83 9.72 1.80
CA LYS A 69 -8.64 8.72 2.86
C LYS A 69 -7.60 9.20 3.87
N SER A 70 -7.82 8.87 5.14
CA SER A 70 -6.84 9.08 6.19
C SER A 70 -5.64 8.17 5.97
N LEU A 71 -4.43 8.75 5.90
CA LEU A 71 -3.21 8.03 5.58
C LEU A 71 -2.26 7.93 6.77
N ILE A 72 -1.74 6.72 6.98
CA ILE A 72 -0.58 6.44 7.82
C ILE A 72 0.50 5.84 6.93
N ILE A 73 1.67 6.45 6.87
CA ILE A 73 2.81 5.92 6.11
C ILE A 73 3.78 5.25 7.08
N LEU A 74 4.27 4.06 6.73
CA LEU A 74 5.26 3.34 7.51
C LEU A 74 6.53 3.15 6.68
N HIS A 75 7.64 3.76 7.05
CA HIS A 75 8.92 3.57 6.36
C HIS A 75 10.13 3.78 7.28
N GLY A 76 11.26 3.12 6.99
CA GLY A 76 12.55 3.39 7.65
C GLY A 76 13.21 4.68 7.15
N ALA A 77 14.26 5.15 7.84
CA ALA A 77 14.92 6.42 7.57
C ALA A 77 15.42 6.57 6.11
N ASP A 78 15.85 5.48 5.49
CA ASP A 78 16.40 5.47 4.12
C ASP A 78 15.42 5.92 3.05
N HIS A 79 14.10 5.84 3.31
CA HIS A 79 13.07 6.24 2.35
C HIS A 79 12.59 7.69 2.52
N ALA A 80 12.97 8.39 3.61
CA ALA A 80 12.39 9.68 3.97
C ALA A 80 12.51 10.75 2.86
N HIS A 81 13.65 10.82 2.17
CA HIS A 81 13.81 11.80 1.09
C HIS A 81 12.93 11.48 -0.13
N ALA A 82 12.81 10.18 -0.47
CA ALA A 82 12.06 9.74 -1.65
C ALA A 82 10.54 9.78 -1.44
N LEU A 83 10.08 9.75 -0.18
CA LEU A 83 8.67 9.72 0.18
C LEU A 83 8.13 11.06 0.69
N LYS A 84 8.92 12.14 0.71
CA LYS A 84 8.50 13.44 1.27
C LYS A 84 7.16 13.96 0.72
N GLU A 85 6.83 13.74 -0.55
CA GLU A 85 5.53 14.12 -1.12
C GLU A 85 4.38 13.21 -0.67
N VAL A 86 4.67 11.93 -0.43
CA VAL A 86 3.70 10.97 0.13
C VAL A 86 3.47 11.27 1.62
N ASP A 87 4.54 11.54 2.35
CA ASP A 87 4.50 11.93 3.77
C ASP A 87 3.72 13.23 3.97
N ALA A 88 3.83 14.18 3.05
CA ALA A 88 3.06 15.43 3.08
C ALA A 88 1.54 15.22 2.98
N ALA A 89 1.09 14.10 2.41
CA ALA A 89 -0.33 13.73 2.35
C ALA A 89 -0.77 12.90 3.56
N ALA A 90 0.15 12.45 4.40
CA ALA A 90 -0.11 11.57 5.54
C ALA A 90 -0.57 12.35 6.78
N LEU A 91 -1.43 11.73 7.60
CA LEU A 91 -1.77 12.24 8.94
C LEU A 91 -0.76 11.77 9.99
N ALA A 92 -0.02 10.70 9.71
CA ALA A 92 1.08 10.20 10.52
C ALA A 92 2.11 9.47 9.67
N VAL A 93 3.38 9.63 10.01
CA VAL A 93 4.50 8.86 9.47
C VAL A 93 5.14 8.07 10.60
N ALA A 94 5.12 6.75 10.49
CA ALA A 94 5.68 5.81 11.44
C ALA A 94 6.98 5.20 10.89
N SER A 95 7.91 4.88 11.80
CA SER A 95 9.14 4.14 11.49
C SER A 95 9.12 2.71 11.98
N ASP A 96 8.19 2.36 12.88
CA ASP A 96 8.00 1.03 13.45
C ASP A 96 6.54 0.58 13.35
N PRO A 97 6.23 -0.68 12.98
CA PRO A 97 4.87 -1.20 12.96
C PRO A 97 4.09 -1.00 14.27
N ALA A 98 4.74 -1.03 15.44
CA ALA A 98 4.11 -0.79 16.73
C ALA A 98 3.51 0.61 16.84
N GLN A 99 4.14 1.62 16.23
CA GLN A 99 3.60 2.98 16.21
C GLN A 99 2.28 3.04 15.41
N VAL A 100 2.17 2.29 14.32
CA VAL A 100 0.92 2.17 13.55
C VAL A 100 -0.18 1.57 14.44
N VAL A 101 0.15 0.50 15.18
CA VAL A 101 -0.79 -0.14 16.10
C VAL A 101 -1.26 0.83 17.19
N GLU A 102 -0.34 1.58 17.79
CA GLU A 102 -0.69 2.57 18.82
C GLU A 102 -1.53 3.73 18.28
N ILE A 103 -1.24 4.22 17.06
CA ILE A 103 -2.08 5.23 16.39
C ILE A 103 -3.50 4.68 16.19
N LEU A 104 -3.64 3.48 15.64
CA LEU A 104 -4.94 2.87 15.39
C LEU A 104 -5.71 2.61 16.70
N ARG A 105 -5.03 2.13 17.74
CA ARG A 105 -5.61 1.95 19.08
C ARG A 105 -6.11 3.29 19.64
N TYR A 106 -5.30 4.33 19.58
CA TYR A 106 -5.70 5.66 20.05
C TYR A 106 -6.92 6.20 19.27
N VAL A 107 -6.93 6.07 17.95
CA VAL A 107 -8.07 6.51 17.12
C VAL A 107 -9.35 5.74 17.46
N LEU A 108 -9.26 4.45 17.76
CA LEU A 108 -10.42 3.61 18.05
C LEU A 108 -11.00 3.84 19.45
N ILE A 109 -10.16 3.99 20.47
CA ILE A 109 -10.60 3.97 21.88
C ILE A 109 -10.09 5.12 22.76
N GLY A 110 -9.26 6.03 22.21
CA GLY A 110 -8.76 7.21 22.92
C GLY A 110 -7.73 6.95 24.03
N ALA A 111 -7.18 5.73 24.11
CA ALA A 111 -6.22 5.33 25.14
C ALA A 111 -4.77 5.51 24.67
N LEU A 112 -3.90 6.01 25.56
CA LEU A 112 -2.46 6.15 25.30
C LEU A 112 -1.74 4.80 25.49
N PRO A 113 -0.54 4.62 24.89
CA PRO A 113 0.31 3.46 25.15
C PRO A 113 0.70 3.37 26.64
N GLU A 114 0.91 2.15 27.14
CA GLU A 114 1.43 1.89 28.49
C GLU A 114 2.95 1.74 28.51
#